data_AF-A0A2T1CRX9-F1
#
_entry.id   AF-A0A2T1CRX9-F1
#
_cell.length_a   1.000
_cell.length_b   1.000
_cell.length_c   1.000
_cell.angle_alpha   90.00
_cell.angle_beta   90.00
_cell.angle_gamma   90.00
#
_symmetry.space_group_name_H-M   'P 1'
#
loop_
_entity.id
_entity.type
_entity.pdbx_description
1 polymer ?
#
loop_
_entity_poly.entity_id
_entity_poly.type
_entity_poly.pdbx_seq_one_letter_code
_entity_poly.pdbx_strand_id
1 'polypeptide(L)'
;MNQDPSQTNKERLQNLMHQAGITDINELSQVAKVARLQLMRIQQGLILNISVGAIAQIAQALNVSVDSLLKTFVEQHPVGNQSATSSQDRDALTACRQEYQKLQQEMTQLQQALQVEFQQDSLETIESWLLQWPTAATAVRQNPQLPATRLLSLVEPIEQLIKHWNVSTIATVGEELAYDPQNHQLMKGIAQPGELVKVRYVGYKQGDKLLHKAKVSPV
;
A
#
# COMPACT_ATOMS: atom_id res chain seq x y z
N MET A 1 -46.33 5.42 16.89
CA MET A 1 -45.08 6.19 17.09
C MET A 1 -43.95 5.35 16.49
N ASN A 2 -43.53 5.68 15.27
CA ASN A 2 -42.42 5.00 14.59
C ASN A 2 -41.12 5.62 15.10
N GLN A 3 -40.37 4.91 15.95
CA GLN A 3 -39.00 5.32 16.25
C GLN A 3 -38.11 4.90 15.09
N ASP A 4 -37.34 5.85 14.57
CA ASP A 4 -36.39 5.62 13.48
C ASP A 4 -35.31 4.62 13.95
N PRO A 5 -35.17 3.45 13.31
CA PRO A 5 -34.18 2.44 13.71
C PRO A 5 -32.74 2.98 13.69
N SER A 6 -32.47 4.03 12.92
CA SER A 6 -31.16 4.69 12.90
C SER A 6 -30.84 5.46 14.19
N GLN A 7 -31.87 6.04 14.82
CA GLN A 7 -31.73 6.80 16.05
C GLN A 7 -31.52 5.87 17.26
N THR A 8 -32.26 4.76 17.31
CA THR A 8 -32.12 3.74 18.36
C THR A 8 -30.74 3.06 18.33
N ASN A 9 -30.24 2.72 17.15
CA ASN A 9 -28.91 2.12 17.00
C ASN A 9 -27.79 3.11 17.31
N LYS A 10 -27.98 4.39 17.00
CA LYS A 10 -27.06 5.46 17.40
C LYS A 10 -26.94 5.57 18.92
N GLU A 11 -28.07 5.53 19.64
CA GLU A 11 -28.09 5.58 21.11
C GLU A 11 -27.44 4.34 21.73
N ARG A 12 -27.68 3.14 21.18
CA ARG A 12 -27.01 1.90 21.62
C ARG A 12 -25.50 1.95 21.44
N LEU A 13 -25.05 2.41 20.28
CA LEU A 13 -23.61 2.55 20.01
C LEU A 13 -22.99 3.58 20.96
N GLN A 14 -23.67 4.71 21.23
CA GLN A 14 -23.21 5.71 22.19
C GLN A 14 -23.12 5.17 23.62
N ASN A 15 -24.07 4.32 24.04
CA ASN A 15 -24.02 3.67 25.35
C ASN A 15 -22.84 2.70 25.47
N LEU A 16 -22.57 1.90 24.43
CA LEU A 16 -21.40 1.01 24.39
C LEU A 16 -20.09 1.80 24.39
N MET A 17 -20.04 2.93 23.68
CA MET A 17 -18.88 3.83 23.68
C MET A 17 -18.63 4.43 25.06
N HIS A 18 -19.67 4.90 25.78
CA HIS A 18 -19.53 5.41 27.14
C HIS A 18 -19.03 4.34 28.11
N GLN A 19 -19.48 3.08 27.98
CA GLN A 19 -18.99 1.96 28.79
C GLN A 19 -17.51 1.65 28.52
N ALA A 20 -17.04 1.89 27.30
CA ALA A 20 -15.65 1.73 26.90
C ALA A 20 -14.79 2.98 27.14
N GLY A 21 -15.36 4.07 27.69
CA GLY A 21 -14.66 5.34 27.91
C GLY A 21 -14.36 6.14 26.64
N ILE A 22 -15.08 5.87 25.55
CA ILE A 22 -14.91 6.54 24.25
C ILE A 22 -15.99 7.61 24.10
N THR A 23 -15.58 8.84 23.75
CA THR A 23 -16.48 10.01 23.78
C THR A 23 -17.05 10.32 22.40
N ASP A 24 -16.30 10.02 21.33
CA ASP A 24 -16.68 10.35 19.95
C ASP A 24 -16.53 9.18 18.97
N ILE A 25 -17.34 9.20 17.90
CA ILE A 25 -17.32 8.19 16.82
C ILE A 25 -16.00 8.25 16.07
N ASN A 26 -15.38 9.44 15.94
CA ASN A 26 -14.08 9.57 15.31
C ASN A 26 -12.99 8.93 16.17
N GLU A 27 -13.08 9.04 17.49
CA GLU A 27 -12.21 8.36 18.43
C GLU A 27 -12.37 6.84 18.32
N LEU A 28 -13.61 6.33 18.25
CA LEU A 28 -13.87 4.90 18.02
C LEU A 28 -13.27 4.41 16.70
N SER A 29 -13.37 5.18 15.62
CA SER A 29 -12.80 4.84 14.31
C SER A 29 -11.28 4.70 14.38
N GLN A 30 -10.61 5.57 15.13
CA GLN A 30 -9.17 5.52 15.32
C GLN A 30 -8.74 4.35 16.21
N VAL A 31 -9.43 4.13 17.35
CA VAL A 31 -9.12 3.06 18.30
C VAL A 31 -9.36 1.68 17.68
N ALA A 32 -10.48 1.50 16.98
CA ALA A 32 -10.79 0.24 16.29
C ALA A 32 -10.05 0.08 14.95
N LYS A 33 -9.37 1.12 14.44
CA LYS A 33 -8.72 1.12 13.12
C LYS A 33 -9.68 0.74 11.97
N VAL A 34 -10.91 1.19 12.06
CA VAL A 34 -11.99 0.92 11.10
C VAL A 34 -12.45 2.20 10.41
N ALA A 35 -12.90 2.10 9.16
CA ALA A 35 -13.38 3.27 8.43
C ALA A 35 -14.69 3.79 9.05
N ARG A 36 -14.86 5.13 9.15
CA ARG A 36 -16.06 5.76 9.72
C ARG A 36 -17.38 5.28 9.09
N LEU A 37 -17.34 4.95 7.80
CA LEU A 37 -18.49 4.40 7.09
C LEU A 37 -18.98 3.07 7.69
N GLN A 38 -18.09 2.26 8.27
CA GLN A 38 -18.47 1.00 8.93
C GLN A 38 -19.25 1.27 10.24
N LEU A 39 -18.88 2.33 10.97
CA LEU A 39 -19.63 2.78 12.16
C LEU A 39 -20.99 3.37 11.78
N MET A 40 -21.06 4.17 10.71
CA MET A 40 -22.34 4.68 10.20
C MET A 40 -23.25 3.54 9.74
N ARG A 41 -22.71 2.49 9.12
CA ARG A 41 -23.47 1.29 8.74
C ARG A 41 -24.06 0.59 9.97
N ILE A 42 -23.33 0.49 11.07
CA ILE A 42 -23.88 -0.05 12.33
C ILE A 42 -25.03 0.82 12.85
N GLN A 43 -24.85 2.16 12.85
CA GLN A 43 -25.91 3.09 13.24
C GLN A 43 -27.14 2.97 12.34
N GLN A 44 -26.97 2.63 11.07
CA GLN A 44 -28.05 2.42 10.10
C GLN A 44 -28.66 1.01 10.16
N GLY A 45 -28.24 0.14 11.10
CA GLY A 45 -28.73 -1.24 11.21
C GLY A 45 -28.13 -2.22 10.19
N LEU A 46 -27.06 -1.82 9.50
CA LEU A 46 -26.38 -2.58 8.45
C LEU A 46 -25.12 -3.27 9.00
N ILE A 47 -25.15 -3.74 10.26
CA ILE A 47 -24.00 -4.45 10.87
C ILE A 47 -23.63 -5.74 10.11
N LEU A 48 -24.57 -6.33 9.37
CA LEU A 48 -24.31 -7.50 8.53
C LEU A 48 -23.56 -7.16 7.24
N ASN A 49 -23.51 -5.87 6.85
CA ASN A 49 -22.84 -5.37 5.64
C ASN A 49 -21.44 -4.78 5.91
N ILE A 50 -20.87 -5.07 7.08
CA ILE A 50 -19.47 -4.75 7.40
C ILE A 50 -18.66 -6.05 7.51
N SER A 51 -17.36 -5.96 7.26
CA SER A 51 -16.50 -7.14 7.29
C SER A 51 -16.42 -7.72 8.70
N VAL A 52 -16.31 -9.04 8.81
CA VAL A 52 -16.13 -9.73 10.11
C VAL A 52 -14.89 -9.21 10.85
N GLY A 53 -13.84 -8.86 10.11
CA GLY A 53 -12.66 -8.19 10.66
C GLY A 53 -12.98 -6.84 11.31
N ALA A 54 -13.79 -6.00 10.67
CA ALA A 54 -14.23 -4.73 11.25
C ALA A 54 -15.14 -4.94 12.47
N ILE A 55 -16.04 -5.92 12.44
CA ILE A 55 -16.89 -6.28 13.59
C ILE A 55 -16.02 -6.69 14.79
N ALA A 56 -15.01 -7.55 14.56
CA ALA A 56 -14.09 -8.00 15.60
C ALA A 56 -13.27 -6.84 16.19
N GLN A 57 -12.77 -5.94 15.34
CA GLN A 57 -12.01 -4.76 15.75
C GLN A 57 -12.86 -3.77 16.57
N ILE A 58 -14.12 -3.56 16.17
CA ILE A 58 -15.06 -2.70 16.89
C ILE A 58 -15.44 -3.32 18.24
N ALA A 59 -15.70 -4.63 18.28
CA ALA A 59 -15.97 -5.35 19.51
C ALA A 59 -14.79 -5.27 20.49
N GLN A 60 -13.56 -5.43 19.98
CA GLN A 60 -12.34 -5.29 20.76
C GLN A 60 -12.16 -3.87 21.31
N ALA A 61 -12.40 -2.83 20.50
CA ALA A 61 -12.32 -1.44 20.93
C ALA A 61 -13.37 -1.06 21.98
N LEU A 62 -14.57 -1.64 21.88
CA LEU A 62 -15.67 -1.44 22.82
C LEU A 62 -15.59 -2.37 24.04
N ASN A 63 -14.57 -3.22 24.13
CA ASN A 63 -14.38 -4.22 25.19
C ASN A 63 -15.61 -5.15 25.39
N VAL A 64 -16.28 -5.52 24.29
CA VAL A 64 -17.42 -6.45 24.29
C VAL A 64 -17.12 -7.67 23.44
N SER A 65 -17.82 -8.78 23.69
CA SER A 65 -17.72 -9.94 22.82
C SER A 65 -18.40 -9.68 21.47
N VAL A 66 -17.87 -10.30 20.41
CA VAL A 66 -18.48 -10.23 19.06
C VAL A 66 -19.93 -10.74 19.08
N ASP A 67 -20.20 -11.79 19.86
CA ASP A 67 -21.56 -12.34 20.03
C ASP A 67 -22.53 -11.33 20.68
N SER A 68 -22.08 -10.63 21.73
CA SER A 68 -22.88 -9.60 22.41
C SER A 68 -23.14 -8.40 21.50
N LEU A 69 -22.13 -7.98 20.72
CA LEU A 69 -22.27 -6.90 19.74
C LEU A 69 -23.30 -7.28 18.66
N LEU A 70 -23.24 -8.49 18.12
CA LEU A 70 -24.17 -8.96 17.10
C LEU A 70 -25.60 -9.04 17.64
N LYS A 71 -25.81 -9.62 18.83
CA LYS A 71 -27.14 -9.66 19.47
C LYS A 71 -27.75 -8.27 19.61
N THR A 72 -26.96 -7.31 20.08
CA THR A 72 -27.40 -5.92 20.33
C THR A 72 -27.90 -5.21 19.07
N PHE A 73 -27.32 -5.49 17.90
CA PHE A 73 -27.61 -4.78 16.65
C PHE A 73 -28.39 -5.62 15.61
N VAL A 74 -28.59 -6.92 15.83
CA VAL A 74 -29.35 -7.82 14.93
C VAL A 74 -30.80 -8.02 15.39
N GLU A 75 -31.10 -7.94 16.69
CA GLU A 75 -32.41 -8.28 17.28
C GLU A 75 -33.59 -7.33 16.92
N GLN A 76 -33.43 -6.35 16.03
CA GLN A 76 -34.50 -5.40 15.66
C GLN A 76 -34.90 -5.37 14.18
N HIS A 77 -34.48 -6.35 13.38
CA HIS A 77 -35.40 -6.76 12.33
C HIS A 77 -36.58 -7.41 13.04
N PRO A 78 -37.83 -6.93 12.88
CA PRO A 78 -38.98 -7.69 13.33
C PRO A 78 -38.98 -8.99 12.52
N VAL A 79 -38.37 -10.03 13.08
CA VAL A 79 -38.56 -11.41 12.65
C VAL A 79 -39.97 -11.77 13.08
N GLY A 80 -40.96 -11.21 12.38
CA GLY A 80 -42.27 -11.81 12.33
C GLY A 80 -42.07 -13.20 11.77
N ASN A 81 -42.29 -14.22 12.61
CA ASN A 81 -42.49 -15.63 12.28
C ASN A 81 -42.52 -15.92 10.77
N GLN A 82 -41.34 -16.02 10.17
CA GLN A 82 -41.08 -16.75 8.95
C GLN A 82 -39.82 -17.55 9.22
N SER A 83 -40.03 -18.68 9.91
CA SER A 83 -39.22 -19.87 9.72
C SER A 83 -39.34 -20.33 8.27
N ALA A 84 -38.74 -19.55 7.39
CA ALA A 84 -38.39 -19.84 6.03
C ALA A 84 -37.53 -18.63 5.63
N THR A 85 -36.21 -18.73 5.78
CA THR A 85 -35.34 -18.25 4.70
C THR A 85 -35.98 -18.79 3.43
N SER A 86 -36.72 -17.95 2.71
CA SER A 86 -37.18 -18.26 1.36
C SER A 86 -35.96 -18.81 0.63
N SER A 87 -36.10 -19.94 -0.06
CA SER A 87 -35.01 -20.55 -0.84
C SER A 87 -34.26 -19.48 -1.65
N GLN A 88 -35.00 -18.51 -2.19
CA GLN A 88 -34.50 -17.33 -2.89
C GLN A 88 -33.45 -16.49 -2.14
N ASP A 89 -33.59 -16.24 -0.84
CA ASP A 89 -32.60 -15.45 -0.07
C ASP A 89 -31.32 -16.25 0.21
N ARG A 90 -31.45 -17.57 0.40
CA ARG A 90 -30.28 -18.47 0.51
C ARG A 90 -29.58 -18.64 -0.83
N ASP A 91 -30.34 -18.71 -1.91
CA ASP A 91 -29.82 -18.82 -3.27
C ASP A 91 -29.09 -17.53 -3.67
N ALA A 92 -29.65 -16.36 -3.36
CA ALA A 92 -29.03 -15.06 -3.59
C ALA A 92 -27.74 -14.88 -2.76
N LEU A 93 -27.74 -15.27 -1.49
CA LEU A 93 -26.53 -15.22 -0.64
C LEU A 93 -25.45 -16.18 -1.15
N THR A 94 -25.84 -17.35 -1.65
CA THR A 94 -24.93 -18.35 -2.21
C THR A 94 -24.33 -17.85 -3.53
N ALA A 95 -25.14 -17.26 -4.41
CA ALA A 95 -24.69 -16.64 -5.66
C ALA A 95 -23.71 -15.49 -5.39
N CYS A 96 -24.03 -14.60 -4.46
CA CYS A 96 -23.15 -13.50 -4.04
C CYS A 96 -21.81 -14.00 -3.49
N ARG A 97 -21.80 -15.07 -2.67
CA ARG A 97 -20.56 -15.68 -2.18
C ARG A 97 -19.73 -16.30 -3.30
N GLN A 98 -20.37 -16.94 -4.27
CA GLN A 98 -19.69 -17.52 -5.44
C GLN A 98 -19.06 -16.43 -6.32
N GLU A 99 -19.76 -15.33 -6.58
CA GLU A 99 -19.23 -14.18 -7.32
C GLU A 99 -18.04 -13.55 -6.59
N TYR A 100 -18.13 -13.38 -5.28
CA TYR A 100 -17.01 -12.87 -4.47
C TYR A 100 -15.79 -13.79 -4.53
N GLN A 101 -16.00 -15.11 -4.42
CA GLN A 101 -14.92 -16.09 -4.54
C GLN A 101 -14.28 -16.06 -5.94
N LYS A 102 -15.10 -15.97 -6.99
CA LYS A 102 -14.63 -15.82 -8.36
C LYS A 102 -13.79 -14.55 -8.53
N LEU A 103 -14.26 -13.42 -8.02
CA LEU A 103 -13.54 -12.15 -8.09
C LEU A 103 -12.20 -12.20 -7.32
N GLN A 104 -12.17 -12.84 -6.15
CA GLN A 104 -10.90 -13.06 -5.43
C GLN A 104 -9.91 -13.92 -6.22
N GLN A 105 -10.41 -14.95 -6.91
CA GLN A 105 -9.59 -15.80 -7.76
C GLN A 105 -9.05 -15.01 -8.97
N GLU A 106 -9.91 -14.23 -9.64
CA GLU A 106 -9.52 -13.36 -10.76
C GLU A 106 -8.46 -12.34 -10.33
N MET A 107 -8.61 -11.71 -9.16
CA MET A 107 -7.61 -10.77 -8.63
C MET A 107 -6.26 -11.44 -8.36
N THR A 108 -6.28 -12.66 -7.80
CA THR A 108 -5.05 -13.43 -7.55
C THR A 108 -4.37 -13.81 -8.86
N GLN A 109 -5.13 -14.24 -9.86
CA GLN A 109 -4.62 -14.58 -11.19
C GLN A 109 -4.05 -13.36 -11.91
N LEU A 110 -4.74 -12.21 -11.84
CA LEU A 110 -4.24 -10.96 -12.41
C LEU A 110 -2.92 -10.53 -11.75
N GLN A 111 -2.82 -10.63 -10.43
CA GLN A 111 -1.58 -10.30 -9.72
C GLN A 111 -0.43 -11.21 -10.17
N GLN A 112 -0.68 -12.51 -10.33
CA GLN A 112 0.32 -13.46 -10.81
C GLN A 112 0.72 -13.16 -12.26
N ALA A 113 -0.25 -12.87 -13.13
CA ALA A 113 0.00 -12.50 -14.52
C ALA A 113 0.87 -11.25 -14.62
N LEU A 114 0.55 -10.19 -13.87
CA LEU A 114 1.34 -8.96 -13.82
C LEU A 114 2.77 -9.19 -13.32
N GLN A 115 2.96 -10.11 -12.37
CA GLN A 115 4.29 -10.44 -11.88
C GLN A 115 5.13 -11.15 -12.95
N VAL A 116 4.51 -12.08 -13.70
CA VAL A 116 5.16 -12.78 -14.81
C VAL A 116 5.48 -11.82 -15.95
N GLU A 117 4.53 -10.97 -16.34
CA GLU A 117 4.71 -9.95 -17.37
C GLU A 117 5.84 -8.98 -17.00
N PHE A 118 5.83 -8.46 -15.77
CA PHE A 118 6.91 -7.61 -15.27
C PHE A 118 8.29 -8.29 -15.35
N GLN A 119 8.37 -9.58 -14.99
CA GLN A 119 9.62 -10.33 -15.08
C GLN A 119 10.07 -10.50 -16.52
N GLN A 120 9.15 -10.83 -17.43
CA GLN A 120 9.43 -11.03 -18.83
C GLN A 120 9.91 -9.73 -19.49
N ASP A 121 9.18 -8.63 -19.30
CA ASP A 121 9.55 -7.30 -19.82
C ASP A 121 10.93 -6.86 -19.32
N SER A 122 11.22 -7.12 -18.04
CA SER A 122 12.51 -6.80 -17.45
C SER A 122 13.64 -7.63 -18.08
N LEU A 123 13.41 -8.92 -18.34
CA LEU A 123 14.38 -9.82 -18.97
C LEU A 123 14.63 -9.45 -20.43
N GLU A 124 13.59 -9.14 -21.20
CA GLU A 124 13.70 -8.69 -22.59
C GLU A 124 14.50 -7.40 -22.69
N THR A 125 14.27 -6.45 -21.78
CA THR A 125 15.02 -5.20 -21.74
C THR A 125 16.52 -5.43 -21.52
N ILE A 126 16.90 -6.37 -20.65
CA ILE A 126 18.31 -6.64 -20.30
C ILE A 126 18.94 -7.80 -21.07
N GLU A 127 18.24 -8.40 -22.04
CA GLU A 127 18.69 -9.60 -22.77
C GLU A 127 20.08 -9.40 -23.40
N SER A 128 20.26 -8.26 -24.08
CA SER A 128 21.54 -7.90 -24.70
C SER A 128 22.68 -7.82 -23.69
N TRP A 129 22.43 -7.28 -22.49
CA TRP A 129 23.43 -7.25 -21.42
C TRP A 129 23.74 -8.66 -20.91
N LEU A 130 22.73 -9.50 -20.69
CA LEU A 130 22.92 -10.89 -20.23
C LEU A 130 23.79 -11.71 -21.20
N LEU A 131 23.61 -11.52 -22.50
CA LEU A 131 24.40 -12.21 -23.54
C LEU A 131 25.85 -11.68 -23.63
N GLN A 132 26.04 -10.36 -23.53
CA GLN A 132 27.34 -9.73 -23.79
C GLN A 132 28.24 -9.61 -22.56
N TRP A 133 27.65 -9.50 -21.37
CA TRP A 133 28.40 -9.27 -20.12
C TRP A 133 29.43 -10.37 -19.80
N PRO A 134 29.11 -11.68 -19.92
CA PRO A 134 30.10 -12.74 -19.67
C PRO A 134 31.32 -12.67 -20.60
N THR A 135 31.08 -12.34 -21.87
CA THR A 135 32.13 -12.16 -22.89
C THR A 135 32.99 -10.95 -22.54
N ALA A 136 32.38 -9.82 -22.21
CA ALA A 136 33.09 -8.61 -21.81
C ALA A 136 33.93 -8.83 -20.54
N ALA A 137 33.39 -9.52 -19.53
CA ALA A 137 34.10 -9.84 -18.30
C ALA A 137 35.33 -10.72 -18.57
N THR A 138 35.22 -11.69 -19.48
CA THR A 138 36.35 -12.54 -19.89
C THR A 138 37.40 -11.74 -20.64
N ALA A 139 36.98 -10.89 -21.58
CA ALA A 139 37.86 -10.04 -22.37
C ALA A 139 38.68 -9.06 -21.49
N VAL A 140 38.05 -8.45 -20.48
CA VAL A 140 38.75 -7.55 -19.53
C VAL A 140 39.77 -8.31 -18.67
N ARG A 141 39.46 -9.54 -18.25
CA ARG A 141 40.40 -10.37 -17.47
C ARG A 141 41.62 -10.78 -18.30
N GLN A 142 41.41 -11.08 -19.58
CA GLN A 142 42.48 -11.47 -20.50
C GLN A 142 43.28 -10.28 -21.01
N ASN A 143 42.65 -9.10 -21.12
CA ASN A 143 43.29 -7.86 -21.51
C ASN A 143 42.92 -6.72 -20.53
N PRO A 144 43.69 -6.54 -19.44
CA PRO A 144 43.45 -5.47 -18.49
C PRO A 144 43.63 -4.06 -19.06
N GLN A 145 44.26 -3.91 -20.22
CA GLN A 145 44.43 -2.63 -20.91
C GLN A 145 43.24 -2.28 -21.82
N LEU A 146 42.18 -3.08 -21.81
CA LEU A 146 40.98 -2.83 -22.60
C LEU A 146 40.33 -1.50 -22.19
N PRO A 147 40.02 -0.59 -23.13
CA PRO A 147 39.45 0.71 -22.78
C PRO A 147 38.10 0.58 -22.08
N ALA A 148 37.98 1.17 -20.88
CA ALA A 148 36.75 1.14 -20.08
C ALA A 148 35.55 1.79 -20.79
N THR A 149 35.79 2.68 -21.76
CA THR A 149 34.74 3.28 -22.60
C THR A 149 33.91 2.23 -23.34
N ARG A 150 34.48 1.05 -23.65
CA ARG A 150 33.74 -0.07 -24.26
C ARG A 150 32.74 -0.73 -23.32
N LEU A 151 32.87 -0.52 -22.02
CA LEU A 151 31.95 -1.08 -21.03
C LEU A 151 30.70 -0.21 -20.86
N LEU A 152 30.75 1.07 -21.22
CA LEU A 152 29.62 2.00 -21.04
C LEU A 152 28.40 1.54 -21.84
N SER A 153 28.58 1.16 -23.11
CA SER A 153 27.48 0.71 -23.97
C SER A 153 26.83 -0.58 -23.49
N LEU A 154 27.53 -1.39 -22.68
CA LEU A 154 26.95 -2.60 -22.10
C LEU A 154 25.96 -2.28 -20.99
N VAL A 155 26.07 -1.10 -20.36
CA VAL A 155 25.20 -0.72 -19.23
C VAL A 155 23.91 -0.04 -19.70
N GLU A 156 23.85 0.42 -20.96
CA GLU A 156 22.66 1.07 -21.53
C GLU A 156 21.34 0.31 -21.30
N PRO A 157 21.26 -1.03 -21.47
CA PRO A 157 20.01 -1.77 -21.21
C PRO A 157 19.56 -1.67 -19.75
N ILE A 158 20.50 -1.59 -18.82
CA ILE A 158 20.22 -1.41 -17.39
C ILE A 158 19.72 0.01 -17.13
N GLU A 159 20.33 1.03 -17.74
CA GLU A 159 19.88 2.42 -17.62
C GLU A 159 18.45 2.59 -18.18
N GLN A 160 18.15 1.92 -19.30
CA GLN A 160 16.80 1.88 -19.86
C GLN A 160 15.82 1.23 -18.88
N LEU A 161 16.15 0.09 -18.27
CA LEU A 161 15.29 -0.58 -17.29
C LEU A 161 14.99 0.33 -16.08
N ILE A 162 16.01 0.98 -15.53
CA ILE A 162 15.90 1.92 -14.41
C ILE A 162 14.95 3.08 -14.78
N LYS A 163 15.09 3.62 -15.99
CA LYS A 163 14.21 4.68 -16.50
C LYS A 163 12.77 4.22 -16.64
N HIS A 164 12.52 3.01 -17.17
CA HIS A 164 11.17 2.43 -17.27
C HIS A 164 10.51 2.28 -15.89
N TRP A 165 11.29 2.00 -14.84
CA TRP A 165 10.79 1.93 -13.46
C TRP A 165 10.56 3.30 -12.80
N ASN A 166 10.65 4.39 -13.57
CA ASN A 166 10.56 5.77 -13.11
C ASN A 166 11.60 6.12 -12.03
N VAL A 167 12.77 5.48 -12.11
CA VAL A 167 13.89 5.81 -11.24
C VAL A 167 14.75 6.88 -11.92
N SER A 168 14.96 7.99 -11.22
CA SER A 168 15.69 9.16 -11.71
C SER A 168 16.80 9.57 -10.74
N THR A 169 17.84 10.19 -11.28
CA THR A 169 18.92 10.77 -10.48
C THR A 169 18.49 12.09 -9.87
N ILE A 170 18.96 12.36 -8.66
CA ILE A 170 18.73 13.64 -7.96
C ILE A 170 19.60 14.76 -8.54
N ALA A 171 20.81 14.40 -8.98
CA ALA A 171 21.83 15.31 -9.50
C ALA A 171 22.86 14.52 -10.33
N THR A 172 23.77 15.24 -10.98
CA THR A 172 24.85 14.67 -11.79
C THR A 172 26.17 14.65 -11.02
N VAL A 173 27.03 13.65 -11.26
CA VAL A 173 28.35 13.60 -10.62
C VAL A 173 29.18 14.82 -11.04
N GLY A 174 29.76 15.52 -10.06
CA GLY A 174 30.57 16.71 -10.28
C GLY A 174 29.79 18.00 -10.43
N GLU A 175 28.45 17.95 -10.48
CA GLU A 175 27.58 19.12 -10.45
C GLU A 175 27.73 19.88 -9.12
N GLU A 176 27.66 21.21 -9.19
CA GLU A 176 27.67 22.11 -8.03
C GLU A 176 26.27 22.71 -7.89
N LEU A 177 25.65 22.48 -6.74
CA LEU A 177 24.25 22.83 -6.49
C LEU A 177 24.06 23.30 -5.04
N ALA A 178 22.91 23.92 -4.77
CA ALA A 178 22.55 24.35 -3.43
C ALA A 178 22.28 23.13 -2.52
N TYR A 179 22.92 23.11 -1.35
CA TYR A 179 22.75 22.04 -0.38
C TYR A 179 21.30 21.96 0.10
N ASP A 180 20.74 20.76 0.05
CA ASP A 180 19.39 20.46 0.49
C ASP A 180 19.46 19.20 1.35
N PRO A 181 19.34 19.31 2.69
CA PRO A 181 19.40 18.17 3.58
C PRO A 181 18.37 17.07 3.31
N GLN A 182 17.27 17.36 2.59
CA GLN A 182 16.28 16.35 2.23
C GLN A 182 16.80 15.42 1.14
N ASN A 183 17.51 15.97 0.16
CA ASN A 183 17.98 15.25 -1.03
C ASN A 183 19.47 14.90 -0.97
N HIS A 184 20.24 15.57 -0.11
CA HIS A 184 21.70 15.51 -0.06
C HIS A 184 22.25 15.08 1.30
N GLN A 185 23.34 14.32 1.28
CA GLN A 185 24.11 13.89 2.43
C GLN A 185 25.55 14.37 2.31
N LEU A 186 26.01 15.17 3.29
CA LEU A 186 27.39 15.61 3.34
C LEU A 186 28.30 14.41 3.67
N MET A 187 29.34 14.21 2.86
CA MET A 187 30.34 13.19 3.11
C MET A 187 31.33 13.60 4.21
N LYS A 188 31.70 14.88 4.21
CA LYS A 188 32.64 15.51 5.15
C LYS A 188 32.33 17.01 5.23
N GLY A 189 32.75 17.63 6.32
CA GLY A 189 32.56 19.07 6.55
C GLY A 189 31.15 19.44 6.97
N ILE A 190 30.88 20.74 6.97
CA ILE A 190 29.60 21.35 7.33
C ILE A 190 29.21 22.23 6.15
N ALA A 191 27.94 22.16 5.75
CA ALA A 191 27.33 23.11 4.82
C ALA A 191 25.94 23.46 5.35
N GLN A 192 25.59 24.73 5.29
CA GLN A 192 24.23 25.18 5.59
C GLN A 192 23.30 24.94 4.39
N PRO A 193 21.99 24.73 4.63
CA PRO A 193 21.02 24.65 3.54
C PRO A 193 21.13 25.88 2.62
N GLY A 194 21.20 25.65 1.32
CA GLY A 194 21.43 26.70 0.32
C GLY A 194 22.89 26.94 -0.06
N GLU A 195 23.87 26.51 0.75
CA GLU A 195 25.30 26.65 0.40
C GLU A 195 25.70 25.73 -0.74
N LEU A 196 26.67 26.16 -1.55
CA LEU A 196 27.11 25.42 -2.72
C LEU A 196 27.86 24.14 -2.31
N VAL A 197 27.44 23.01 -2.85
CA VAL A 197 28.07 21.70 -2.63
C VAL A 197 28.27 20.98 -3.94
N LYS A 198 29.33 20.17 -4.01
CA LYS A 198 29.67 19.35 -5.16
C LYS A 198 29.21 17.91 -4.99
N VAL A 199 28.52 17.38 -5.99
CA VAL A 199 28.04 15.99 -6.00
C VAL A 199 29.22 15.03 -6.22
N ARG A 200 29.38 14.09 -5.28
CA ARG A 200 30.38 13.02 -5.34
C ARG A 200 29.77 11.69 -5.73
N TYR A 201 28.57 11.41 -5.25
CA TYR A 201 27.78 10.24 -5.65
C TYR A 201 26.35 10.68 -5.92
N VAL A 202 25.78 10.20 -7.02
CA VAL A 202 24.38 10.47 -7.37
C VAL A 202 23.44 9.85 -6.33
N GLY A 203 22.34 10.56 -6.07
CA GLY A 203 21.19 10.02 -5.36
C GLY A 203 20.12 9.57 -6.34
N TYR A 204 19.15 8.81 -5.85
CA TYR A 204 18.08 8.25 -6.67
C TYR A 204 16.71 8.47 -6.04
N LYS A 205 15.71 8.69 -6.89
CA LYS A 205 14.28 8.74 -6.55
C LYS A 205 13.50 7.81 -7.45
N GLN A 206 12.37 7.31 -6.96
CA GLN A 206 11.36 6.63 -7.76
C GLN A 206 10.05 7.41 -7.65
N GLY A 207 9.69 8.16 -8.69
CA GLY A 207 8.67 9.22 -8.57
C GLY A 207 9.03 10.19 -7.44
N ASP A 208 8.13 10.39 -6.48
CA ASP A 208 8.37 11.26 -5.33
C ASP A 208 9.15 10.58 -4.18
N LYS A 209 9.33 9.26 -4.25
CA LYS A 209 9.96 8.48 -3.18
C LYS A 209 11.48 8.58 -3.28
N LEU A 210 12.11 9.16 -2.26
CA LEU A 210 13.56 9.13 -2.10
C LEU A 210 14.06 7.70 -1.84
N LEU A 211 14.93 7.19 -2.70
CA LEU A 211 15.61 5.91 -2.50
C LEU A 211 16.95 6.12 -1.79
N HIS A 212 17.76 7.04 -2.32
CA HIS A 212 19.08 7.36 -1.79
C HIS A 212 19.39 8.85 -1.94
N LYS A 213 19.87 9.49 -0.87
CA LYS A 213 20.38 10.87 -0.93
C LYS A 213 21.65 10.92 -1.77
N ALA A 214 21.82 11.98 -2.55
CA ALA A 214 23.08 12.23 -3.23
C ALA A 214 24.15 12.57 -2.20
N LYS A 215 25.36 12.02 -2.35
CA LYS A 215 26.46 12.34 -1.45
C LYS A 215 27.22 13.52 -2.01
N VAL A 216 27.37 14.56 -1.20
CA VAL A 216 27.94 15.84 -1.59
C VAL A 216 29.09 16.25 -0.67
N SER A 217 29.91 17.20 -1.10
CA SER A 217 30.94 17.83 -0.28
C SER A 217 30.88 19.35 -0.44
N PRO A 218 31.18 20.14 0.60
CA PRO A 218 31.35 21.58 0.45
C PRO A 218 32.38 21.90 -0.65
N VAL A 219 32.12 22.97 -1.40
CA VAL A 219 33.05 23.52 -2.41
C VAL A 219 34.11 24.37 -1.75
#